data_AF-A0A7Y9WAR4-F1
#
_entry.id   AF-A0A7Y9WAR4-F1
#
_cell.length_a   1.000
_cell.length_b   1.000
_cell.length_c   1.000
_cell.angle_alpha   90.00
_cell.angle_beta   90.00
_cell.angle_gamma   90.00
#
_symmetry.space_group_name_H-M   'P 1'
#
loop_
_entity.id
_entity.type
_entity.pdbx_description
1 polymer ?
#
loop_
_entity_poly.entity_id
_entity_poly.type
_entity_poly.pdbx_seq_one_letter_code
_entity_poly.pdbx_strand_id
1 'polypeptide(L)'
;MTSPALITWPEAEGPRTARWRSEAAVPPPKRVVVADDRTTADSAYRLACEGTALLWNGDFQNARQLLQAVTRRLERKPRKQGETPVDAFNLHRQAQSQRARTLGMILIPLDAAYAIPLRRAPEVQQALRRNLRADR
;
A
#
# COMPACT_ATOMS: atom_id res chain seq x y z
N MET A 1 -6.68 -20.96 -15.91
CA MET A 1 -6.01 -19.74 -16.38
C MET A 1 -6.51 -18.58 -15.52
N THR A 2 -5.73 -18.15 -14.53
CA THR A 2 -6.15 -17.06 -13.62
C THR A 2 -5.89 -15.73 -14.31
N SER A 3 -6.95 -15.03 -14.73
CA SER A 3 -6.81 -13.68 -15.31
C SER A 3 -6.06 -12.77 -14.32
N PRO A 4 -5.05 -12.02 -14.79
CA PRO A 4 -4.29 -11.14 -13.90
C PRO A 4 -5.23 -10.09 -13.31
N ALA A 5 -5.28 -9.99 -11.98
CA ALA A 5 -6.01 -8.92 -11.32
C ALA A 5 -5.48 -7.56 -11.79
N LEU A 6 -6.39 -6.63 -12.11
CA LEU A 6 -6.07 -5.28 -12.56
C LEU A 6 -6.58 -4.25 -11.55
N ILE A 7 -5.88 -3.13 -11.47
CA ILE A 7 -6.36 -1.91 -10.84
C ILE A 7 -6.49 -0.82 -11.89
N THR A 8 -7.44 0.09 -11.69
CA THR A 8 -7.71 1.24 -12.57
C THR A 8 -7.71 2.51 -11.74
N TRP A 9 -7.10 3.58 -12.25
CA TRP A 9 -7.12 4.90 -11.63
C TRP A 9 -7.38 6.00 -12.68
N PRO A 10 -7.93 7.15 -12.26
CA PRO A 10 -8.11 8.29 -13.16
C PRO A 10 -6.76 8.97 -13.46
N GLU A 11 -6.55 9.36 -14.71
CA GLU A 11 -5.39 10.14 -15.16
C GLU A 11 -5.84 11.21 -16.17
N ALA A 12 -5.00 12.23 -16.42
CA ALA A 12 -5.37 13.39 -17.23
C ALA A 12 -5.79 13.05 -18.67
N GLU A 13 -5.19 12.00 -19.24
CA GLU A 13 -5.44 11.50 -20.60
C GLU A 13 -6.56 10.44 -20.65
N GLY A 14 -7.18 10.12 -19.51
CA GLY A 14 -8.16 9.05 -19.37
C GLY A 14 -7.77 8.04 -18.28
N PRO A 15 -8.66 7.10 -17.94
CA PRO A 15 -8.35 6.08 -16.93
C PRO A 15 -7.22 5.17 -17.39
N ARG A 16 -6.23 4.93 -16.52
CA ARG A 16 -5.15 3.97 -16.76
C ARG A 16 -5.31 2.73 -15.90
N THR A 17 -4.76 1.63 -16.40
CA THR A 17 -4.82 0.31 -15.75
C THR A 17 -3.43 -0.28 -15.57
N ALA A 18 -3.20 -0.99 -14.47
CA ALA A 18 -2.02 -1.82 -14.31
C ALA A 18 -2.36 -3.15 -13.64
N ARG A 19 -1.48 -4.12 -13.86
CA ARG A 19 -1.53 -5.41 -13.18
C ARG A 19 -1.31 -5.22 -11.68
N TRP A 20 -2.26 -5.72 -10.90
CA TRP A 20 -2.15 -5.79 -9.45
C TRP A 20 -1.12 -6.84 -9.04
N ARG A 21 -0.28 -6.47 -8.07
CA ARG A 21 0.65 -7.38 -7.39
C ARG A 21 0.57 -7.11 -5.90
N SER A 22 0.33 -8.17 -5.14
CA SER A 22 0.39 -8.16 -3.68
C SER A 22 1.21 -9.34 -3.22
N GLU A 23 2.21 -9.08 -2.37
CA GLU A 23 3.01 -10.15 -1.75
C GLU A 23 2.21 -10.88 -0.66
N ALA A 24 1.32 -10.18 0.04
CA ALA A 24 0.43 -10.75 1.04
C ALA A 24 -0.88 -11.33 0.45
N ALA A 25 -0.92 -11.62 -0.86
CA ALA A 25 -2.10 -12.13 -1.59
C ALA A 25 -3.40 -11.33 -1.34
N VAL A 26 -3.29 -10.02 -1.08
CA VAL A 26 -4.45 -9.13 -0.86
C VAL A 26 -5.19 -8.91 -2.18
N PRO A 27 -6.53 -8.94 -2.22
CA PRO A 27 -7.29 -8.64 -3.43
C PRO A 27 -7.04 -7.21 -3.93
N PRO A 28 -7.23 -6.94 -5.24
CA PRO A 28 -7.04 -5.60 -5.78
C PRO A 28 -8.00 -4.60 -5.13
N PRO A 29 -7.54 -3.39 -4.78
CA PRO A 29 -8.42 -2.33 -4.26
C PRO A 29 -9.47 -1.93 -5.30
N LYS A 30 -10.71 -1.70 -4.83
CA LYS A 30 -11.84 -1.29 -5.69
C LYS A 30 -11.71 0.14 -6.20
N ARG A 31 -11.01 1.00 -5.46
CA ARG A 31 -10.81 2.41 -5.79
C ARG A 31 -9.34 2.75 -5.66
N VAL A 32 -8.80 3.40 -6.68
CA VAL A 32 -7.43 3.91 -6.70
C VAL A 32 -7.46 5.37 -7.11
N VAL A 33 -6.68 6.19 -6.41
CA VAL A 33 -6.45 7.61 -6.74
C VAL A 33 -4.95 7.86 -6.88
N VAL A 34 -4.58 8.81 -7.73
CA VAL A 34 -3.19 9.26 -7.82
C VAL A 34 -2.88 10.18 -6.64
N ALA A 35 -1.73 9.97 -6.02
CA ALA A 35 -1.19 10.79 -4.95
C ALA A 35 0.24 11.20 -5.29
N ASP A 36 0.66 12.37 -4.80
CA ASP A 36 1.97 12.96 -5.07
C ASP A 36 2.52 13.67 -3.83
N ASP A 37 3.63 14.39 -4.00
CA ASP A 37 4.33 15.13 -2.94
C ASP A 37 3.45 16.18 -2.22
N ARG A 38 2.29 16.55 -2.76
CA ARG A 38 1.33 17.48 -2.15
C ARG A 38 0.32 16.77 -1.25
N THR A 39 0.27 15.45 -1.29
CA THR A 39 -0.68 14.64 -0.51
C THR A 39 -0.28 14.64 0.96
N THR A 40 -1.16 15.18 1.81
CA THR A 40 -0.92 15.21 3.25
C THR A 40 -1.12 13.83 3.88
N ALA A 41 -0.37 13.53 4.95
CA ALA A 41 -0.52 12.28 5.68
C ALA A 41 -1.91 12.09 6.32
N ASP A 42 -2.61 13.17 6.66
CA ASP A 42 -3.99 13.10 7.15
C ASP A 42 -4.97 12.72 6.04
N SER A 43 -4.80 13.28 4.83
CA SER A 43 -5.61 12.89 3.67
C SER A 43 -5.36 11.44 3.28
N ALA A 44 -4.09 11.03 3.19
CA ALA A 44 -3.70 9.66 2.88
C ALA A 44 -4.23 8.67 3.91
N TYR A 45 -4.11 8.98 5.20
CA TYR A 45 -4.64 8.13 6.28
C TYR A 45 -6.15 7.93 6.17
N ARG A 46 -6.90 9.00 5.89
CA ARG A 46 -8.36 8.94 5.75
C ARG A 46 -8.77 8.06 4.56
N LEU A 47 -8.21 8.33 3.39
CA LEU A 47 -8.47 7.56 2.16
C LEU A 47 -8.13 6.08 2.33
N ALA A 48 -6.98 5.78 2.95
CA ALA A 48 -6.56 4.41 3.22
C ALA A 48 -7.49 3.69 4.22
N CYS A 49 -8.00 4.39 5.24
CA CYS A 49 -9.00 3.85 6.16
C CYS A 49 -10.34 3.54 5.46
N GLU A 50 -10.72 4.35 4.48
CA GLU A 50 -11.91 4.14 3.65
C GLU A 50 -11.72 3.01 2.62
N GLY A 51 -10.51 2.47 2.48
CA GLY A 51 -10.19 1.43 1.50
C GLY A 51 -9.89 1.96 0.10
N THR A 52 -9.57 3.24 -0.02
CA THR A 52 -9.06 3.84 -1.26
C THR A 52 -7.55 3.70 -1.30
N ALA A 53 -7.05 3.05 -2.34
CA ALA A 53 -5.62 2.96 -2.58
C ALA A 53 -5.06 4.26 -3.19
N LEU A 54 -3.87 4.63 -2.78
CA LEU A 54 -3.14 5.80 -3.23
C LEU A 54 -1.98 5.32 -4.09
N LEU A 55 -2.06 5.50 -5.40
CA LEU A 55 -0.95 5.26 -6.32
C LEU A 55 0.00 6.45 -6.27
N TRP A 56 1.19 6.25 -5.72
CA TRP A 56 2.17 7.32 -5.56
C TRP A 56 2.89 7.65 -6.88
N ASN A 57 2.85 8.91 -7.28
CA ASN A 57 3.48 9.46 -8.47
C ASN A 57 4.42 10.65 -8.15
N GLY A 58 4.90 10.72 -6.91
CA GLY A 58 5.84 11.74 -6.46
C GLY A 58 7.26 11.19 -6.29
N ASP A 59 8.01 11.80 -5.40
CA ASP A 59 9.36 11.34 -5.07
C ASP A 59 9.36 10.11 -4.14
N PHE A 60 10.28 9.16 -4.34
CA PHE A 60 10.32 7.93 -3.54
C PHE A 60 10.58 8.18 -2.05
N GLN A 61 11.43 9.15 -1.72
CA GLN A 61 11.73 9.47 -0.32
C GLN A 61 10.51 10.07 0.38
N ASN A 62 9.74 10.90 -0.34
CA ASN A 62 8.49 11.45 0.17
C ASN A 62 7.43 10.37 0.36
N ALA A 63 7.37 9.37 -0.53
CA ALA A 63 6.52 8.19 -0.34
C ALA A 63 6.84 7.44 0.97
N ARG A 64 8.14 7.23 1.25
CA ARG A 64 8.59 6.61 2.51
C ARG A 64 8.22 7.46 3.73
N GLN A 65 8.41 8.77 3.66
CA GLN A 65 8.03 9.68 4.73
C GLN A 65 6.52 9.67 4.97
N LEU A 66 5.70 9.65 3.90
CA LEU A 66 4.26 9.52 3.99
C LEU A 66 3.87 8.21 4.69
N LEU A 67 4.44 7.08 4.27
CA LEU A 67 4.20 5.78 4.89
C LEU A 67 4.51 5.78 6.39
N GLN A 68 5.64 6.36 6.80
CA GLN A 68 6.00 6.53 8.21
C GLN A 68 5.01 7.44 8.95
N ALA A 69 4.60 8.55 8.33
CA ALA A 69 3.67 9.50 8.93
C ALA A 69 2.26 8.90 9.11
N VAL A 70 1.81 8.05 8.19
CA VAL A 70 0.56 7.28 8.29
C VAL A 70 0.67 6.19 9.35
N THR A 71 1.81 5.51 9.41
CA THR A 71 2.10 4.50 10.45
C THR A 71 1.98 5.09 11.86
N ARG A 72 2.63 6.23 12.10
CA ARG A 72 2.53 6.93 13.41
C ARG A 72 1.08 7.31 13.76
N ARG A 73 0.27 7.71 12.76
CA ARG A 73 -1.14 8.06 12.98
C ARG A 73 -2.00 6.85 13.32
N LEU A 74 -1.75 5.71 12.70
CA LEU A 74 -2.41 4.44 13.05
C LEU A 74 -2.13 4.04 14.50
N GLU A 75 -0.90 4.23 14.97
CA GLU A 75 -0.46 3.83 16.31
C GLU A 75 -0.92 4.77 17.43
N ARG A 76 -1.33 6.01 17.10
CA ARG A 76 -1.85 6.97 18.10
C ARG A 76 -3.17 6.53 18.73
N LYS A 77 -3.93 5.64 18.08
CA LYS A 77 -5.19 5.15 18.65
C LYS A 77 -4.90 4.18 19.80
N PRO A 78 -5.40 4.45 21.02
CA PRO A 78 -5.19 3.55 22.14
C PRO A 78 -5.76 2.17 21.81
N ARG A 79 -4.95 1.13 22.04
CA ARG A 79 -5.37 -0.25 21.83
C ARG A 79 -6.35 -0.63 22.93
N LYS A 80 -7.47 -1.24 22.55
CA LYS A 80 -8.36 -1.89 23.52
C LYS A 80 -7.59 -3.01 24.22
N GLN A 81 -7.71 -3.06 25.54
CA GLN A 81 -7.18 -4.15 26.35
C GLN A 81 -8.25 -5.23 26.44
N GLY A 82 -7.86 -6.49 26.24
CA GLY A 82 -8.77 -7.62 26.42
C GLY A 82 -8.92 -7.95 27.90
N GLU A 83 -10.10 -8.39 28.31
CA GLU A 83 -10.37 -8.80 29.68
C GLU A 83 -9.77 -10.19 29.98
N THR A 84 -9.61 -11.02 28.94
CA THR A 84 -8.97 -12.33 29.00
C THR A 84 -7.74 -12.41 28.07
N PRO A 85 -6.83 -13.38 28.28
CA PRO A 85 -5.73 -13.65 27.35
C PRO A 85 -6.19 -13.94 25.91
N VAL A 86 -7.34 -14.62 25.75
CA VAL A 86 -7.93 -14.92 24.43
C VAL A 86 -8.40 -13.63 23.75
N ASP A 87 -9.07 -12.75 24.51
CA ASP A 87 -9.50 -11.46 23.99
C ASP A 87 -8.32 -10.57 23.62
N ALA A 88 -7.27 -10.56 24.45
CA ALA A 88 -6.04 -9.83 24.17
C ALA A 88 -5.38 -10.33 22.86
N PHE A 89 -5.33 -11.65 22.65
CA PHE A 89 -4.82 -12.24 21.41
C PHE A 89 -5.68 -11.87 20.19
N ASN A 90 -7.00 -11.98 20.30
CA ASN A 90 -7.93 -11.64 19.22
C ASN A 90 -7.85 -10.16 18.83
N LEU A 91 -7.83 -9.26 19.83
CA LEU A 91 -7.65 -7.82 19.63
C LEU A 91 -6.29 -7.50 19.00
N HIS A 92 -5.22 -8.17 19.41
CA HIS A 92 -3.90 -8.00 18.81
C HIS A 92 -3.93 -8.38 17.33
N ARG A 93 -4.46 -9.56 16.99
CA ARG A 93 -4.55 -10.04 15.61
C ARG A 93 -5.41 -9.12 14.74
N GLN A 94 -6.52 -8.65 15.27
CA GLN A 94 -7.40 -7.69 14.58
C GLN A 94 -6.68 -6.37 14.32
N ALA A 95 -5.96 -5.83 15.31
CA ALA A 95 -5.19 -4.60 15.15
C ALA A 95 -4.07 -4.73 14.11
N GLN A 96 -3.37 -5.86 14.09
CA GLN A 96 -2.34 -6.15 13.08
C GLN A 96 -2.94 -6.25 11.67
N SER A 97 -4.06 -6.96 11.52
CA SER A 97 -4.76 -7.08 10.24
C SER A 97 -5.23 -5.72 9.72
N GLN A 98 -5.84 -4.90 10.59
CA GLN A 98 -6.29 -3.56 10.23
C GLN A 98 -5.12 -2.66 9.83
N ARG A 99 -4.00 -2.72 10.58
CA ARG A 99 -2.78 -1.97 10.26
C ARG A 99 -2.22 -2.37 8.89
N ALA A 100 -2.07 -3.67 8.64
CA ALA A 100 -1.58 -4.19 7.37
C ALA A 100 -2.48 -3.75 6.21
N ARG A 101 -3.80 -3.83 6.39
CA ARG A 101 -4.79 -3.39 5.39
C ARG A 101 -4.65 -1.90 5.07
N THR A 102 -4.57 -1.04 6.08
CA THR A 102 -4.46 0.42 5.86
C THR A 102 -3.12 0.80 5.23
N LEU A 103 -2.01 0.24 5.71
CA LEU A 103 -0.69 0.55 5.12
C LEU A 103 -0.55 0.00 3.70
N GLY A 104 -1.16 -1.15 3.41
CA GLY A 104 -1.20 -1.75 2.07
C GLY A 104 -1.98 -0.95 1.02
N MET A 105 -2.69 0.12 1.42
CA MET A 105 -3.34 1.04 0.47
C MET A 105 -2.37 2.08 -0.12
N ILE A 106 -1.16 2.24 0.42
CA ILE A 106 -0.14 3.12 -0.17
C ILE A 106 0.64 2.30 -1.21
N LEU A 107 0.37 2.56 -2.49
CA LEU A 107 0.91 1.78 -3.61
C LEU A 107 2.08 2.51 -4.26
N ILE A 108 3.09 1.74 -4.66
CA ILE A 108 4.26 2.21 -5.41
C ILE A 108 4.25 1.53 -6.79
N PRO A 109 4.43 2.29 -7.90
CA PRO A 109 4.50 1.69 -9.21
C PRO A 109 5.74 0.79 -9.37
N LEU A 110 5.59 -0.26 -10.16
CA LEU A 110 6.68 -1.12 -10.61
C LEU A 110 6.58 -1.24 -12.13
N ASP A 111 7.71 -1.02 -12.82
CA ASP A 111 7.78 -1.16 -14.26
C ASP A 111 8.01 -2.63 -14.70
N ALA A 112 8.09 -2.86 -16.02
CA ALA A 112 8.32 -4.18 -16.59
C ALA A 112 9.69 -4.79 -16.24
N ALA A 113 10.67 -3.95 -15.88
CA ALA A 113 12.00 -4.38 -15.43
C ALA A 113 12.05 -4.62 -13.92
N TYR A 114 10.91 -4.50 -13.21
CA TYR A 114 10.83 -4.53 -11.75
C TYR A 114 11.62 -3.43 -11.06
N ALA A 115 11.78 -2.28 -11.72
CA ALA A 115 12.24 -1.04 -11.11
C ALA A 115 11.05 -0.21 -10.62
N ILE A 116 11.33 0.67 -9.66
CA ILE A 116 10.39 1.67 -9.17
C ILE A 116 10.64 2.94 -10.01
N PRO A 117 9.70 3.35 -10.89
CA PRO A 117 9.89 4.49 -11.79
C PRO A 117 9.63 5.83 -11.06
N LEU A 118 10.20 6.01 -9.87
CA LEU A 118 10.08 7.22 -9.07
C LEU A 118 11.45 7.87 -8.89
N ARG A 119 11.48 9.20 -8.80
CA ARG A 119 12.71 9.94 -8.53
C ARG A 119 13.31 9.52 -7.18
N ARG A 120 14.64 9.34 -7.12
CA ARG A 120 15.42 8.90 -5.94
C ARG A 120 15.00 7.52 -5.40
N ALA A 121 14.35 6.69 -6.21
CA ALA A 121 14.12 5.30 -5.88
C ALA A 121 15.46 4.53 -5.89
N PRO A 122 15.73 3.67 -4.89
CA PRO A 122 16.90 2.81 -4.91
C PRO A 122 16.78 1.77 -6.03
N GLU A 123 17.92 1.28 -6.51
CA GLU A 123 17.96 0.14 -7.44
C GLU A 123 17.53 -1.14 -6.72
N VAL A 124 16.23 -1.44 -6.76
CA VAL A 124 15.64 -2.64 -6.13
C VAL A 124 15.63 -3.87 -7.05
N GLN A 125 16.10 -3.72 -8.30
CA GLN A 125 16.00 -4.76 -9.33
C GLN A 125 16.63 -6.09 -8.92
N GLN A 126 17.78 -6.06 -8.22
CA GLN A 126 18.45 -7.29 -7.77
C GLN A 126 17.66 -8.02 -6.67
N ALA A 127 17.00 -7.28 -5.76
CA ALA A 127 16.19 -7.87 -4.69
C ALA A 127 14.85 -8.43 -5.19
N LEU A 128 14.19 -7.75 -6.13
CA LEU A 128 12.88 -8.16 -6.66
C LEU A 128 12.96 -9.33 -7.64
N ARG A 129 14.04 -9.43 -8.45
CA ARG A 129 14.24 -10.56 -9.38
C ARG A 129 14.27 -11.93 -8.69
N ARG A 130 14.78 -12.00 -7.45
CA ARG A 130 14.91 -13.26 -6.71
C ARG A 130 13.59 -13.75 -6.13
N ASN A 131 12.76 -12.86 -5.59
CA ASN A 131 11.50 -13.24 -4.93
C ASN A 131 10.34 -13.46 -5.92
N LEU A 132 10.26 -12.73 -7.02
CA LEU A 132 9.14 -12.83 -7.97
C LEU A 132 9.28 -13.95 -9.03
N ARG A 133 10.41 -14.67 -9.03
CA ARG A 133 10.59 -15.90 -9.84
C ARG A 133 10.07 -17.16 -9.15
N ALA A 134 9.88 -17.12 -7.83
CA ALA A 134 9.43 -18.28 -7.04
C ALA A 134 7.90 -18.48 -7.04
N ASP A 135 7.16 -17.58 -7.69
CA ASP A 135 5.68 -17.51 -7.64
C ASP A 135 5.08 -17.72 -9.05
N ARG A 136 5.70 -18.58 -9.86
CA ARG A 136 5.22 -19.01 -11.19
C ARG A 136 4.51 -20.36 -11.13
#